data_AF-A0A0C3IX34-F1
#
_entry.id   AF-A0A0C3IX34-F1
#
_cell.length_a   1.000
_cell.length_b   1.000
_cell.length_c   1.000
_cell.angle_alpha   90.00
_cell.angle_beta   90.00
_cell.angle_gamma   90.00
#
_symmetry.space_group_name_H-M   'P 1'
#
loop_
_entity.id
_entity.type
_entity.pdbx_description
1 polymer ?
#
loop_
_entity_poly.entity_id
_entity_poly.type
_entity_poly.pdbx_seq_one_letter_code
_entity_poly.pdbx_strand_id
1 'polypeptide(L)'
;MQKLHLTVSTVAISQNVHDHWGSQLPWFWSIDMPRDTESNTWMSECRSLIYHIYRIHWLRAKAVQDRWTEEEELLTAKFQWTLNFFTHRAVQWQLFQSKCEAIGPTCYTAKQIAIFERLAEQTQFKRQEMNLTEIPNLMDLDNVDT
;
A
#
# COMPACT_ATOMS: atom_id res chain seq x y z
N MET A 1 21.26 -45.41 29.57
CA MET A 1 20.28 -44.82 28.64
C MET A 1 19.47 -43.76 29.39
N GLN A 2 19.66 -42.47 29.08
CA GLN A 2 18.77 -41.41 29.57
C GLN A 2 18.36 -40.55 28.37
N LYS A 3 17.06 -40.59 28.02
CA LYS A 3 16.45 -39.69 27.04
C LYS A 3 16.13 -38.38 27.76
N LEU A 4 16.90 -37.33 27.48
CA LEU A 4 16.50 -35.97 27.85
C LEU A 4 15.47 -35.49 26.82
N HIS A 5 14.26 -35.26 27.29
CA HIS A 5 13.16 -34.69 26.50
C HIS A 5 13.53 -33.25 26.10
N LEU A 6 13.71 -33.01 24.80
CA LEU A 6 13.81 -31.67 24.22
C LEU A 6 12.40 -31.06 24.21
N THR A 7 12.14 -30.15 25.15
CA THR A 7 10.95 -29.31 25.12
C THR A 7 11.20 -28.17 24.15
N VAL A 8 10.64 -28.27 22.94
CA VAL A 8 10.65 -27.19 21.96
C VAL A 8 9.59 -26.18 22.37
N SER A 9 10.01 -25.02 22.87
CA SER A 9 9.13 -23.89 23.13
C SER A 9 9.10 -23.01 21.88
N THR A 10 8.03 -23.13 21.09
CA THR A 10 7.82 -22.24 19.93
C THR A 10 7.24 -20.92 20.42
N VAL A 11 8.11 -19.92 20.57
CA VAL A 11 7.66 -18.55 20.84
C VAL A 11 7.18 -17.94 19.53
N ALA A 12 5.87 -17.71 19.42
CA ALA A 12 5.30 -16.93 18.33
C ALA A 12 5.72 -15.47 18.50
N ILE A 13 6.48 -14.94 17.54
CA ILE A 13 6.85 -13.53 17.52
C ILE A 13 5.60 -12.73 17.13
N SER A 14 4.93 -12.19 18.13
CA SER A 14 3.91 -11.15 17.96
C SER A 14 4.55 -9.94 17.30
N GLN A 15 4.08 -9.57 16.10
CA GLN A 15 4.65 -8.48 15.32
C GLN A 15 4.43 -7.07 15.90
N ASN A 16 3.78 -6.91 17.06
CA ASN A 16 3.31 -5.60 17.53
C ASN A 16 3.63 -5.27 19.00
N VAL A 17 4.71 -5.80 19.59
CA VAL A 17 5.16 -5.34 20.91
C VAL A 17 6.25 -4.29 20.72
N HIS A 18 5.90 -3.03 20.96
CA HIS A 18 6.71 -1.84 20.67
C HIS A 18 7.85 -1.60 21.68
N ASP A 19 8.06 -2.48 22.66
CA ASP A 19 8.97 -2.26 23.80
C ASP A 19 10.13 -3.25 23.87
N HIS A 20 10.91 -3.38 22.80
CA HIS A 20 12.28 -3.88 22.92
C HIS A 20 13.23 -3.07 22.04
N TRP A 21 13.71 -1.95 22.59
CA TRP A 21 14.90 -1.23 22.12
C TRP A 21 16.19 -2.00 22.43
N GLY A 22 16.24 -3.26 21.98
CA GLY A 22 17.48 -4.01 21.88
C GLY A 22 18.12 -3.69 20.54
N SER A 23 19.14 -2.83 20.54
CA SER A 23 20.00 -2.49 19.40
C SER A 23 20.79 -3.68 18.82
N GLN A 24 20.40 -4.91 19.16
CA GLN A 24 21.01 -6.14 18.71
C GLN A 24 20.01 -6.85 17.82
N LEU A 25 20.20 -6.71 16.51
CA LEU A 25 19.49 -7.53 15.54
C LEU A 25 19.65 -9.01 15.94
N PRO A 26 18.60 -9.84 15.75
CA PRO A 26 18.72 -11.28 15.93
C PRO A 26 20.00 -11.81 15.27
N TRP A 27 20.71 -12.73 15.93
CA TRP A 27 22.05 -13.19 15.55
C TRP A 27 22.22 -13.54 14.06
N PHE A 28 21.15 -13.99 13.39
CA PHE A 28 21.17 -14.33 11.97
C PHE A 28 21.25 -13.11 11.02
N TRP A 29 20.84 -11.93 11.46
CA TRP A 29 21.03 -10.66 10.73
C TRP A 29 22.41 -10.04 10.98
N SER A 30 23.16 -10.53 11.98
CA SER A 30 24.51 -10.07 12.32
C SER A 30 25.62 -10.89 11.66
N ILE A 31 25.28 -11.86 10.80
CA ILE A 31 26.23 -12.75 10.11
C ILE A 31 26.66 -12.13 8.79
N ASP A 32 27.98 -12.03 8.57
CA ASP A 32 28.57 -11.55 7.32
C ASP A 32 28.85 -12.74 6.38
N MET A 33 28.00 -12.89 5.35
CA MET A 33 27.90 -14.07 4.49
C MET A 33 29.22 -14.54 3.81
N PRO A 34 30.15 -13.67 3.38
CA PRO A 34 31.43 -14.12 2.83
C PRO A 34 32.43 -14.48 3.93
N ARG A 35 32.44 -13.75 5.05
CA ARG A 35 33.54 -13.72 6.01
C ARG A 35 33.47 -14.83 7.04
N ASP A 36 32.26 -15.19 7.47
CA ASP A 36 32.04 -16.11 8.58
C ASP A 36 31.87 -17.57 8.13
N THR A 37 31.75 -17.79 6.81
CA THR A 37 31.24 -19.04 6.23
C THR A 37 32.34 -19.93 5.63
N GLU A 38 33.59 -19.46 5.57
CA GLU A 38 34.74 -20.21 5.04
C GLU A 38 35.33 -21.21 6.04
N SER A 39 35.09 -21.04 7.35
CA SER A 39 35.78 -21.79 8.42
C SER A 39 35.05 -23.04 8.91
N ASN A 40 33.76 -23.24 8.59
CA ASN A 40 32.89 -24.17 9.33
C ASN A 40 31.94 -24.99 8.43
N THR A 41 32.04 -26.32 8.45
CA THR A 41 31.19 -27.23 7.62
C THR A 41 29.69 -27.12 7.92
N TRP A 42 29.32 -26.88 9.19
CA TRP A 42 27.93 -26.66 9.61
C TRP A 42 27.34 -25.33 9.07
N MET A 43 28.19 -24.37 8.69
CA MET A 43 27.75 -23.09 8.12
C MET A 43 27.20 -23.22 6.69
N SER A 44 27.41 -24.36 6.03
CA SER A 44 26.81 -24.61 4.70
C SER A 44 25.29 -24.78 4.75
N GLU A 45 24.77 -25.47 5.78
CA GLU A 45 23.33 -25.60 6.03
C GLU A 45 22.73 -24.26 6.48
N CYS A 46 23.43 -23.52 7.36
CA CYS A 46 23.03 -22.18 7.76
C CYS A 46 23.00 -21.18 6.58
N ARG A 47 23.97 -21.25 5.65
CA ARG A 47 23.99 -20.43 4.42
C ARG A 47 22.71 -20.62 3.60
N SER A 48 22.27 -21.87 3.45
CA SER A 48 21.03 -22.19 2.74
C SER A 48 19.82 -21.59 3.46
N LEU A 49 19.68 -21.82 4.77
CA LEU A 49 18.57 -21.29 5.57
C LEU A 49 18.52 -19.75 5.55
N ILE A 50 19.67 -19.10 5.70
CA ILE A 50 19.78 -17.64 5.67
C ILE A 50 19.41 -17.10 4.29
N TYR A 51 19.94 -17.68 3.20
CA TYR A 51 19.56 -17.31 1.83
C TYR A 51 18.06 -17.44 1.58
N HIS A 52 17.44 -18.51 2.08
CA HIS A 52 15.98 -18.69 2.02
C HIS A 52 15.23 -17.60 2.79
N ILE A 53 15.67 -17.24 3.99
CA ILE A 53 15.06 -16.17 4.80
C ILE A 53 15.16 -14.82 4.08
N TYR A 54 16.34 -14.43 3.60
CA TYR A 54 16.54 -13.18 2.84
C TYR A 54 15.67 -13.14 1.60
N ARG A 55 15.63 -14.23 0.82
CA ARG A 55 14.82 -14.32 -0.39
C ARG A 55 13.33 -14.20 -0.08
N ILE A 56 12.83 -14.87 0.96
CA ILE A 56 11.43 -14.78 1.37
C ILE A 56 11.09 -13.36 1.83
N HIS A 57 11.97 -12.72 2.61
CA HIS A 57 11.77 -11.35 3.08
C HIS A 57 11.71 -10.37 1.90
N TRP A 58 12.66 -10.47 0.97
CA TRP A 58 12.66 -9.67 -0.26
C TRP A 58 11.42 -9.92 -1.11
N LEU A 59 10.99 -11.17 -1.31
CA LEU A 59 9.77 -11.49 -2.05
C LEU A 59 8.52 -10.89 -1.40
N ARG A 60 8.45 -10.88 -0.06
CA ARG A 60 7.34 -10.24 0.67
C ARG A 60 7.36 -8.73 0.52
N ALA A 61 8.53 -8.10 0.66
CA ALA A 61 8.69 -6.66 0.48
C ALA A 61 8.31 -6.25 -0.95
N LYS A 62 8.80 -7.01 -1.95
CA LYS A 62 8.44 -6.82 -3.36
C LYS A 62 6.93 -7.00 -3.59
N ALA A 63 6.31 -8.05 -3.07
CA ALA A 63 4.88 -8.27 -3.22
C ALA A 63 4.02 -7.21 -2.49
N VAL A 64 4.54 -6.57 -1.45
CA VAL A 64 3.93 -5.36 -0.88
C VAL A 64 4.06 -4.22 -1.90
N GLN A 65 5.28 -3.89 -2.32
CA GLN A 65 5.52 -2.82 -3.29
C GLN A 65 4.65 -2.96 -4.55
N ASP A 66 4.65 -4.14 -5.18
CA ASP A 66 3.88 -4.42 -6.39
C ASP A 66 2.37 -4.18 -6.16
N ARG A 67 1.84 -4.57 -4.99
CA ARG A 67 0.42 -4.32 -4.62
C ARG A 67 0.12 -2.85 -4.42
N TRP A 68 1.02 -2.10 -3.77
CA TRP A 68 0.82 -0.66 -3.58
C TRP A 68 0.80 0.08 -4.93
N THR A 69 1.70 -0.30 -5.85
CA THR A 69 1.71 0.24 -7.22
C THR A 69 0.43 -0.10 -7.96
N GLU A 70 -0.04 -1.35 -7.88
CA GLU A 70 -1.33 -1.74 -8.49
C GLU A 70 -2.51 -0.98 -7.89
N GLU A 71 -2.57 -0.84 -6.56
CA GLU A 71 -3.63 -0.10 -5.87
C GLU A 71 -3.65 1.38 -6.27
N GLU A 72 -2.49 2.02 -6.43
CA GLU A 72 -2.36 3.39 -6.90
C GLU A 72 -2.91 3.57 -8.31
N GLU A 73 -2.53 2.68 -9.24
CA GLU A 73 -3.05 2.68 -10.60
C GLU A 73 -4.56 2.47 -10.64
N LEU A 74 -5.06 1.50 -9.86
CA LEU A 74 -6.49 1.21 -9.75
C LEU A 74 -7.28 2.37 -9.15
N LEU A 75 -6.76 3.03 -8.12
CA LEU A 75 -7.37 4.20 -7.52
C LEU A 75 -7.45 5.35 -8.53
N THR A 76 -6.36 5.62 -9.24
CA THR A 76 -6.30 6.66 -10.27
C THR A 76 -7.32 6.39 -11.38
N ALA A 77 -7.38 5.15 -11.87
CA ALA A 77 -8.35 4.74 -12.88
C ALA A 77 -9.80 4.86 -12.37
N LYS A 78 -10.07 4.45 -11.12
CA LYS A 78 -11.40 4.58 -10.50
C LYS A 78 -11.83 6.03 -10.35
N PHE A 79 -10.94 6.93 -9.94
CA PHE A 79 -11.24 8.37 -9.87
C PHE A 79 -11.59 8.93 -11.24
N GLN A 80 -10.77 8.62 -12.26
CA GLN A 80 -11.03 9.06 -13.63
C GLN A 80 -12.38 8.52 -14.13
N TRP A 81 -12.67 7.25 -13.90
CA TRP A 81 -13.94 6.64 -14.29
C TRP A 81 -15.13 7.29 -13.59
N THR A 82 -15.01 7.57 -12.30
CA THR A 82 -16.06 8.21 -11.49
C THR A 82 -16.35 9.64 -11.99
N LEU A 83 -15.30 10.41 -12.28
CA LEU A 83 -15.42 11.73 -12.91
C LEU A 83 -16.12 11.67 -14.26
N ASN A 84 -15.69 10.74 -15.12
CA ASN A 84 -16.30 10.52 -16.44
C ASN A 84 -17.78 10.12 -16.31
N PHE A 85 -18.12 9.31 -15.31
CA PHE A 85 -19.50 8.89 -15.06
C PHE A 85 -20.39 10.07 -14.65
N PHE A 86 -19.95 10.90 -13.70
CA PHE A 86 -20.72 12.06 -13.24
C PHE A 86 -20.88 13.11 -14.33
N THR A 87 -19.81 13.45 -15.03
CA THR A 87 -19.86 14.40 -16.16
C THR A 87 -20.78 13.89 -17.27
N HIS A 88 -20.65 12.63 -17.66
CA HIS A 88 -21.56 12.02 -18.63
C HIS A 88 -23.02 12.07 -18.14
N ARG A 89 -23.28 11.81 -16.85
CA ARG A 89 -24.64 11.90 -16.31
C ARG A 89 -25.19 13.32 -16.30
N ALA A 90 -24.39 14.33 -15.95
CA ALA A 90 -24.81 15.72 -16.04
C ALA A 90 -25.24 16.08 -17.47
N VAL A 91 -24.43 15.70 -18.47
CA VAL A 91 -24.76 15.92 -19.90
C VAL A 91 -26.04 15.18 -20.31
N GLN A 92 -26.24 13.93 -19.87
CA GLN A 92 -27.47 13.20 -20.14
C GLN A 92 -28.71 13.92 -19.57
N TRP A 93 -28.61 14.48 -18.36
CA TRP A 93 -29.70 15.25 -17.77
C TRP A 93 -29.93 16.61 -18.47
N GLN A 94 -28.88 17.26 -18.97
CA GLN A 94 -29.00 18.46 -19.81
C GLN A 94 -29.78 18.15 -21.10
N LEU A 95 -29.51 17.00 -21.73
CA LEU A 95 -30.26 16.53 -22.90
C LEU A 95 -31.74 16.21 -22.59
N PHE A 96 -32.06 15.78 -21.38
CA PHE A 96 -33.45 15.60 -20.96
C PHE A 96 -34.12 16.94 -20.69
N GLN A 97 -33.41 17.87 -20.02
CA GLN A 97 -33.90 19.22 -19.76
C GLN A 97 -34.27 19.94 -21.06
N SER A 98 -33.45 19.83 -22.11
CA SER A 98 -33.73 20.45 -23.41
C SER A 98 -34.98 19.90 -24.12
N LYS A 99 -35.50 18.76 -23.69
CA LYS A 99 -36.72 18.12 -24.22
C LYS A 99 -37.95 18.37 -23.35
N CYS A 100 -37.79 18.99 -22.18
CA CYS A 100 -38.87 19.26 -21.26
C CYS A 100 -39.47 20.66 -21.52
N GLU A 101 -40.76 20.70 -21.82
CA GLU A 101 -41.51 21.96 -21.97
C GLU A 101 -42.20 22.39 -20.65
N ALA A 102 -42.49 21.42 -19.77
CA ALA A 102 -43.18 21.67 -18.52
C ALA A 102 -42.22 22.09 -17.39
N ILE A 103 -42.63 23.09 -16.60
CA ILE A 103 -41.84 23.70 -15.52
C ILE A 103 -41.38 22.67 -14.46
N GLY A 104 -42.25 21.74 -14.08
CA GLY A 104 -41.95 20.72 -13.07
C GLY A 104 -40.79 19.80 -13.45
N PRO A 105 -40.89 19.06 -14.58
CA PRO A 105 -39.79 18.27 -15.14
C PRO A 105 -38.50 19.06 -15.31
N THR A 106 -38.57 20.29 -15.82
CA THR A 106 -37.40 21.17 -16.00
C THR A 106 -36.70 21.49 -14.68
N CYS A 107 -37.45 21.72 -13.60
CA CYS A 107 -36.88 21.93 -12.27
C CYS A 107 -36.19 20.67 -11.73
N TYR A 108 -36.81 19.49 -11.93
CA TYR A 108 -36.21 18.23 -11.51
C TYR A 108 -34.91 17.93 -12.28
N THR A 109 -34.90 18.10 -13.60
CA THR A 109 -33.69 17.89 -14.40
C THR A 109 -32.59 18.88 -14.03
N ALA A 110 -32.93 20.15 -13.79
CA ALA A 110 -31.97 21.16 -13.30
C ALA A 110 -31.32 20.73 -11.97
N LYS A 111 -32.12 20.20 -11.04
CA LYS A 111 -31.60 19.65 -9.78
C LYS A 111 -30.66 18.47 -10.02
N GLN A 112 -31.01 17.54 -10.91
CA GLN A 112 -30.16 16.39 -11.22
C GLN A 112 -28.81 16.83 -11.81
N ILE A 113 -28.82 17.78 -12.75
CA ILE A 113 -27.60 18.35 -13.34
C ILE A 113 -26.69 18.90 -12.24
N ALA A 114 -27.23 19.78 -11.38
CA ALA A 114 -26.46 20.39 -10.29
C ALA A 114 -25.88 19.36 -9.31
N ILE A 115 -26.60 18.25 -9.03
CA ILE A 115 -26.08 17.18 -8.18
C ILE A 115 -24.87 16.50 -8.84
N PHE A 116 -24.97 16.13 -10.11
CA PHE A 116 -23.89 15.42 -10.80
C PHE A 116 -22.68 16.32 -11.06
N GLU A 117 -22.88 17.60 -11.36
CA GLU A 117 -21.80 18.59 -11.47
C GLU A 117 -21.07 18.74 -10.13
N ARG A 118 -21.80 18.92 -9.03
CA ARG A 118 -21.20 19.01 -7.69
C ARG A 118 -20.42 17.75 -7.30
N LEU A 119 -20.93 16.57 -7.65
CA LEU A 119 -20.23 15.31 -7.39
C LEU A 119 -18.94 15.19 -8.22
N ALA A 120 -18.94 15.67 -9.46
CA ALA A 120 -17.75 15.74 -10.30
C ALA A 120 -16.69 16.69 -9.70
N GLU A 121 -17.10 17.89 -9.27
CA GLU A 121 -16.20 18.84 -8.61
C GLU A 121 -15.58 18.26 -7.34
N GLN A 122 -16.40 17.65 -6.47
CA GLN A 122 -15.92 17.04 -5.23
C GLN A 122 -14.94 15.89 -5.46
N THR A 123 -15.18 15.07 -6.48
CA THR A 123 -14.25 13.98 -6.83
C THR A 123 -12.95 14.49 -7.43
N GLN A 124 -12.99 15.56 -8.21
CA GLN A 124 -11.80 16.22 -8.75
C GLN A 124 -10.97 16.83 -7.64
N PHE A 125 -11.60 17.53 -6.70
CA PHE A 125 -10.94 18.13 -5.54
C PHE A 125 -10.28 17.06 -4.66
N LYS A 126 -11.00 15.99 -4.31
CA LYS A 126 -10.42 14.87 -3.55
C LYS A 126 -9.23 14.21 -4.25
N ARG A 127 -9.28 14.08 -5.57
CA ARG A 127 -8.14 13.54 -6.35
C ARG A 127 -6.93 14.48 -6.27
N GLN A 128 -7.14 15.78 -6.34
CA GLN A 128 -6.06 16.77 -6.19
C GLN A 128 -5.49 16.76 -4.78
N GLU A 129 -6.32 16.66 -3.74
CA GLU A 129 -5.85 16.51 -2.36
C GLU A 129 -4.96 15.27 -2.21
N MET A 130 -5.37 14.12 -2.78
CA MET A 130 -4.57 12.89 -2.72
C MET A 130 -3.21 13.03 -3.42
N ASN A 131 -3.17 13.71 -4.58
CA ASN A 131 -1.92 13.98 -5.28
C ASN A 131 -0.99 14.95 -4.52
N LEU A 132 -1.54 15.82 -3.66
CA LEU A 132 -0.77 16.74 -2.83
C LEU A 132 -0.25 16.10 -1.54
N THR A 133 -0.81 14.96 -1.15
CA THR A 133 -0.35 14.16 0.00
C THR A 133 0.71 13.12 -0.37
N GLU A 134 1.42 13.30 -1.50
CA GLU A 134 2.62 12.49 -1.80
C GLU A 134 3.50 12.41 -0.54
N ILE A 135 3.61 11.17 -0.06
CA ILE A 135 4.27 10.79 1.18
C ILE A 135 5.71 11.31 1.11
N PRO A 136 6.24 11.98 2.15
CA PRO A 136 7.66 12.35 2.18
C PRO A 136 8.47 11.12 1.82
N ASN A 137 9.28 11.22 0.77
CA ASN A 137 10.16 10.14 0.35
C ASN A 137 10.92 9.67 1.58
N LEU A 138 10.82 8.37 1.91
CA LEU A 138 11.52 7.78 3.05
C LEU A 138 13.05 7.92 2.93
N MET A 139 13.56 8.36 1.78
CA MET A 139 14.96 8.71 1.52
C MET A 139 15.35 10.15 1.90
N ASP A 140 14.41 11.05 2.25
CA ASP A 140 14.74 12.44 2.61
C ASP A 140 15.00 12.63 4.12
N LEU A 141 14.88 11.58 4.94
CA LEU A 141 15.15 11.64 6.39
C LEU A 141 16.60 11.32 6.77
N ASP A 142 17.44 10.88 5.83
CA ASP A 142 18.85 10.60 6.08
C ASP A 142 19.78 11.82 5.91
N ASN A 143 19.22 13.02 5.69
CA ASN A 143 19.99 14.26 5.47
C ASN A 143 19.93 15.26 6.62
N VAL A 144 19.44 14.88 7.80
CA VAL A 144 19.59 15.68 9.02
C VAL A 144 20.68 15.05 9.88
N ASP A 145 21.92 15.36 9.54
CA ASP A 145 23.05 15.35 10.48
C ASP A 145 24.19 16.22 9.91
N THR A 146 24.22 17.49 10.33
CA THR A 146 25.44 18.30 10.51
C THR A 146 25.30 19.10 11.79
#